data_AF-A0A7X0E708-F1
#
_entry.id   AF-A0A7X0E708-F1
#
_cell.length_a   1.000
_cell.length_b   1.000
_cell.length_c   1.000
_cell.angle_alpha   90.00
_cell.angle_beta   90.00
_cell.angle_gamma   90.00
#
_symmetry.space_group_name_H-M   'P 1'
#
loop_
_entity.id
_entity.type
_entity.pdbx_description
1 polymer ?
#
loop_
_entity_poly.entity_id
_entity_poly.type
_entity_poly.pdbx_seq_one_letter_code
_entity_poly.pdbx_strand_id
1 'polypeptide(L)'
;MSYDSFYCAYALDGHEYDFAGQALLAKLANRIAPHQAIAEHILSRVCSDADSTLDAYRRAGRFGSAEAVKRLKLVAAGLPGGEA
;
A
#
# COMPACT_ATOMS: atom_id res chain seq x y z
N MET A 1 10.21 7.36 -20.39
CA MET A 1 8.94 6.74 -19.95
C MET A 1 8.81 7.06 -18.48
N SER A 2 7.96 8.02 -18.11
CA SER A 2 7.74 8.36 -16.70
C SER A 2 6.88 7.27 -16.06
N TYR A 3 7.24 6.90 -14.84
CA TYR A 3 6.64 5.84 -14.03
C TYR A 3 5.45 6.37 -13.22
N ASP A 4 4.69 7.34 -13.75
CA ASP A 4 3.62 7.99 -12.99
C ASP A 4 2.22 7.45 -13.30
N SER A 5 2.11 6.39 -14.11
CA SER A 5 0.83 5.75 -14.47
C SER A 5 0.45 4.62 -13.51
N PHE A 6 0.53 4.85 -12.20
CA PHE A 6 0.20 3.83 -11.19
C PHE A 6 -1.26 3.92 -10.73
N TYR A 7 -1.90 2.75 -10.62
CA TYR A 7 -3.35 2.55 -10.40
C TYR A 7 -3.93 3.22 -9.14
N CYS A 8 -3.09 3.59 -8.17
CA CYS A 8 -3.51 4.27 -6.94
C CYS A 8 -3.56 5.80 -7.05
N ALA A 9 -2.88 6.38 -8.06
CA ALA A 9 -2.95 7.81 -8.37
C ALA A 9 -3.95 8.11 -9.49
N TYR A 10 -4.16 7.17 -10.41
CA TYR A 10 -5.02 7.32 -11.58
C TYR A 10 -5.90 6.09 -11.77
N ALA A 11 -6.82 5.85 -10.84
CA ALA A 11 -7.76 4.73 -10.89
C ALA A 11 -8.78 4.81 -12.06
N LEU A 12 -8.59 5.74 -12.99
CA LEU A 12 -9.56 6.14 -14.01
C LEU A 12 -8.81 6.08 -15.34
N ASP A 13 -9.42 5.52 -16.36
CA ASP A 13 -8.85 5.10 -17.67
C ASP A 13 -8.20 6.21 -18.53
N GLY A 14 -7.88 7.35 -17.94
CA GLY A 14 -7.38 8.56 -18.61
C GLY A 14 -8.47 9.59 -18.89
N HIS A 15 -9.76 9.23 -18.84
CA HIS A 15 -10.86 10.17 -19.15
C HIS A 15 -11.32 11.04 -17.97
N GLU A 16 -11.05 10.64 -16.72
CA GLU A 16 -11.45 11.42 -15.53
C GLU A 16 -10.26 12.22 -14.93
N TYR A 17 -9.21 12.43 -15.72
CA TYR A 17 -8.06 13.27 -15.38
C TYR A 17 -8.41 14.76 -15.55
N ASP A 18 -9.31 15.27 -14.72
CA ASP A 18 -9.55 16.70 -14.62
C ASP A 18 -8.79 17.31 -13.42
N PHE A 19 -8.63 18.64 -13.46
CA PHE A 19 -7.95 19.38 -12.40
C PHE A 19 -8.64 19.22 -11.03
N ALA A 20 -9.96 18.95 -11.03
CA ALA A 20 -10.74 18.75 -9.81
C ALA A 20 -10.38 17.40 -9.14
N GLY A 21 -10.19 16.35 -9.92
CA GLY A 21 -9.74 15.04 -9.45
C GLY A 21 -8.35 15.11 -8.81
N GLN A 22 -7.41 15.84 -9.42
CA GLN A 22 -6.08 16.05 -8.83
C GLN A 22 -6.13 16.80 -7.50
N ALA A 23 -6.93 17.87 -7.43
CA ALA A 23 -7.10 18.63 -6.20
C ALA A 23 -7.73 17.77 -5.08
N LEU A 24 -8.68 16.89 -5.42
CA LEU A 24 -9.29 15.96 -4.48
C LEU A 24 -8.29 14.92 -3.97
N LEU A 25 -7.50 14.30 -4.86
CA LEU A 25 -6.48 13.32 -4.47
C LEU A 25 -5.39 13.96 -3.60
N ALA A 26 -4.95 15.18 -3.95
CA ALA A 26 -4.01 15.94 -3.13
C ALA A 26 -4.57 16.23 -1.73
N LYS A 27 -5.85 16.61 -1.63
CA LYS A 27 -6.55 16.82 -0.35
C LYS A 27 -6.64 15.53 0.47
N LEU A 28 -6.77 14.37 -0.18
CA LEU A 28 -6.90 13.06 0.47
C LEU A 28 -5.56 12.33 0.63
N ALA A 29 -4.42 12.93 0.24
CA ALA A 29 -3.12 12.28 0.21
C ALA A 29 -2.75 11.61 1.56
N ASN A 30 -3.00 12.28 2.68
CA ASN A 30 -2.75 11.73 4.02
C ASN A 30 -3.58 10.49 4.34
N ARG A 31 -4.79 10.38 3.78
CA ARG A 31 -5.66 9.20 3.93
C ARG A 31 -5.25 8.09 2.97
N ILE A 32 -4.76 8.44 1.78
CA ILE A 32 -4.34 7.49 0.73
C ILE A 32 -2.98 6.84 1.06
N ALA A 33 -2.03 7.63 1.57
CA ALA A 33 -0.66 7.20 1.88
C ALA A 33 -0.56 5.89 2.68
N PRO A 34 -1.32 5.67 3.78
CA PRO A 34 -1.24 4.40 4.50
C PRO A 34 -1.76 3.21 3.69
N HIS A 35 -2.77 3.40 2.84
CA HIS A 35 -3.28 2.34 1.97
C HIS A 35 -2.26 1.97 0.89
N GLN A 36 -1.57 2.97 0.31
CA GLN A 36 -0.46 2.74 -0.63
C GLN A 36 0.67 1.96 0.05
N ALA A 37 1.10 2.38 1.24
CA ALA A 37 2.15 1.68 1.99
C ALA A 37 1.78 0.22 2.30
N ILE A 38 0.52 -0.04 2.67
CA ILE A 38 0.02 -1.41 2.90
C ILE A 38 0.10 -2.24 1.62
N ALA A 39 -0.41 -1.72 0.50
CA ALA A 39 -0.43 -2.46 -0.76
C ALA A 39 0.99 -2.76 -1.26
N GLU A 40 1.86 -1.74 -1.30
CA GLU A 40 3.15 -1.79 -1.96
C GLU A 40 4.25 -2.44 -1.13
N HIS A 41 4.20 -2.30 0.20
CA HIS A 41 5.29 -2.76 1.07
C HIS A 41 4.90 -3.94 1.98
N ILE A 42 3.60 -4.14 2.21
CA ILE A 42 3.13 -5.25 3.05
C ILE A 42 2.54 -6.35 2.18
N LEU A 43 1.39 -6.11 1.55
CA LEU A 43 0.62 -7.15 0.87
C LEU A 43 1.35 -7.72 -0.36
N SER A 44 2.11 -6.90 -1.09
CA SER A 44 2.93 -7.35 -2.23
C SER A 44 4.04 -8.36 -1.85
N ARG A 45 4.37 -8.48 -0.56
CA ARG A 45 5.47 -9.31 -0.03
C ARG A 45 4.99 -10.51 0.79
N VAL A 46 3.69 -10.62 1.03
CA VAL A 46 3.12 -11.76 1.77
C VAL A 46 3.24 -13.03 0.92
N CYS A 47 3.71 -14.10 1.54
CA CYS A 47 3.66 -15.45 0.98
C CYS A 47 2.94 -16.41 1.94
N SER A 48 2.79 -17.68 1.53
CA SER A 48 2.26 -18.68 2.46
C SER A 48 3.19 -18.84 3.66
N ASP A 49 2.64 -19.26 4.81
CA ASP A 49 3.45 -19.47 6.02
C ASP A 49 4.48 -20.59 5.82
N ALA A 50 4.13 -21.62 5.03
CA ALA A 50 5.07 -22.66 4.62
C ALA A 50 6.25 -22.08 3.83
N ASP A 51 5.98 -21.28 2.80
CA ASP A 51 7.03 -20.68 1.96
C ASP A 51 7.88 -19.66 2.73
N SER A 52 7.31 -18.99 3.73
CA SER A 52 8.02 -18.00 4.55
C SER A 52 9.17 -18.60 5.37
N THR A 53 9.19 -19.92 5.52
CA THR A 53 10.30 -20.66 6.16
C THR A 53 11.46 -20.95 5.21
N LEU A 54 11.23 -20.87 3.89
CA LEU A 54 12.22 -21.17 2.87
C LEU A 54 13.18 -20.00 2.68
N ASP A 55 14.48 -20.29 2.66
CA ASP A 55 15.53 -19.27 2.55
C ASP A 55 15.41 -18.42 1.28
N ALA A 56 14.96 -19.00 0.17
CA ALA A 56 14.73 -18.27 -1.08
C ALA A 56 13.72 -17.14 -0.92
N TYR A 57 12.62 -17.37 -0.19
CA TYR A 57 11.56 -16.39 0.04
C TYR A 57 12.01 -15.32 1.03
N ARG A 58 12.71 -15.72 2.09
CA ARG A 58 13.30 -14.77 3.05
C ARG A 58 14.30 -13.83 2.38
N ARG A 59 15.18 -14.35 1.53
CA ARG A 59 16.14 -13.54 0.75
C ARG A 59 15.45 -12.59 -0.23
N ALA A 60 14.27 -12.97 -0.76
CA ALA A 60 13.43 -12.10 -1.58
C ALA A 60 12.62 -11.06 -0.76
N GLY A 61 12.82 -11.00 0.56
CA GLY A 61 12.12 -10.09 1.47
C GLY A 61 10.65 -10.44 1.68
N ARG A 62 10.25 -11.69 1.40
CA ARG A 62 8.88 -12.18 1.63
C ARG A 62 8.71 -12.68 3.07
N PHE A 63 7.48 -12.64 3.54
CA PHE A 63 7.13 -13.01 4.91
C PHE A 63 5.72 -13.59 5.01
N GLY A 64 5.48 -14.35 6.08
CA GLY A 64 4.20 -14.99 6.36
C GLY A 64 3.17 -14.07 7.03
N SER A 65 2.02 -14.64 7.32
CA SER A 65 0.82 -13.98 7.84
C SER A 65 1.07 -13.25 9.17
N ALA A 66 1.81 -13.86 10.10
CA ALA A 66 2.07 -13.28 11.43
C ALA A 66 2.86 -11.96 11.34
N GLU A 67 3.89 -11.92 10.49
CA GLU A 67 4.70 -10.72 10.27
C GLU A 67 3.90 -9.67 9.48
N ALA A 68 3.05 -10.09 8.53
CA ALA A 68 2.15 -9.18 7.83
C ALA A 68 1.22 -8.46 8.81
N VAL A 69 0.58 -9.18 9.73
CA VAL A 69 -0.29 -8.61 10.78
C VAL A 69 0.49 -7.65 11.68
N LYS A 70 1.71 -8.00 12.08
CA LYS A 70 2.57 -7.12 12.88
C LYS A 70 2.82 -5.79 12.16
N ARG A 71 3.15 -5.83 10.87
CA ARG A 71 3.39 -4.62 10.06
C ARG A 71 2.12 -3.79 9.86
N LEU A 72 0.97 -4.45 9.63
CA LEU A 72 -0.32 -3.76 9.52
C LEU A 72 -0.67 -3.00 10.80
N LYS A 73 -0.42 -3.60 11.97
CA LYS A 73 -0.63 -2.93 13.27
C LYS A 73 0.27 -1.71 13.44
N LEU A 74 1.51 -1.74 12.96
CA LEU A 74 2.39 -0.57 12.99
C LEU A 74 1.88 0.57 12.11
N VAL A 75 1.38 0.26 10.90
CA VAL A 75 0.74 1.26 10.04
C VAL A 75 -0.48 1.85 10.75
N ALA A 76 -1.35 1.00 11.31
CA ALA A 76 -2.55 1.44 12.01
C ALA A 76 -2.23 2.33 13.24
N ALA A 77 -1.19 2.01 14.00
CA ALA A 77 -0.75 2.81 15.14
C ALA A 77 -0.20 4.20 14.74
N GLY A 78 0.29 4.35 13.51
CA GLY A 78 0.76 5.62 12.96
C GLY A 78 -0.34 6.48 12.33
N LEU A 79 -1.59 5.99 12.27
CA LEU A 79 -2.70 6.77 11.75
C LEU A 79 -3.18 7.78 12.80
N PRO A 80 -3.52 9.02 12.41
CA PRO A 80 -4.24 9.92 13.32
C PRO A 80 -5.55 9.23 13.72
N GLY A 81 -5.80 9.11 15.03
CA GLY A 81 -7.06 8.59 15.53
C GLY A 81 -8.20 9.40 14.94
N GLY A 82 -9.04 8.77 14.12
CA GLY A 82 -10.15 9.46 13.48
C GLY A 82 -11.18 9.86 14.52
N GLU A 83 -11.54 11.14 14.58
CA GLU A 83 -12.87 11.55 15.03
C GLU A 83 -13.88 10.90 14.09
N ALA A 84 -14.75 10.07 14.66
CA ALA A 84 -15.86 9.40 14.00
C ALA A 84 -17.09 10.33 13.95
#